data_AF-R1I4C3-F1
#
_entry.id   AF-R1I4C3-F1
#
_cell.length_a   1.000
_cell.length_b   1.000
_cell.length_c   1.000
_cell.angle_alpha   90.00
_cell.angle_beta   90.00
_cell.angle_gamma   90.00
#
_symmetry.space_group_name_H-M   'P 1'
#
loop_
_entity.id
_entity.type
_entity.pdbx_description
1 polymer ?
#
loop_
_entity_poly.entity_id
_entity_poly.type
_entity_poly.pdbx_seq_one_letter_code
_entity_poly.pdbx_strand_id
1 'polypeptide(L)' 'MYAGVRTLRLETNRALAEAIALYRAAGYREVTPFNDEHYADHWFEKDLTGPVP' A
#
# COMPACT_ATOMS: atom_id res chain seq x y z
N MET A 1 2.52 11.56 23.60
CA MET A 1 1.34 11.41 22.71
C MET A 1 1.78 10.52 21.56
N TYR A 2 1.20 9.35 21.38
CA TYR A 2 1.52 8.49 20.24
C TYR A 2 0.61 8.91 19.07
N ALA A 3 1.18 9.35 17.96
CA ALA A 3 0.40 9.63 16.76
C ALA A 3 -0.11 8.30 16.17
N GLY A 4 -1.43 8.13 16.07
CA GLY A 4 -2.01 6.95 15.43
C GLY A 4 -1.72 6.91 13.93
N VAL A 5 -1.38 5.74 13.40
CA VAL A 5 -1.23 5.53 11.96
C VAL A 5 -2.61 5.31 11.35
N ARG A 6 -2.95 6.17 10.39
CA ARG A 6 -4.26 6.18 9.70
C ARG A 6 -4.21 5.54 8.32
N THR A 7 -3.03 5.45 7.73
CA THR A 7 -2.83 4.98 6.36
C THR A 7 -1.54 4.19 6.26
N LEU A 8 -1.61 3.00 5.68
CA LEU A 8 -0.44 2.22 5.27
C LEU A 8 -0.18 2.44 3.80
N ARG A 9 1.08 2.68 3.45
CA ARG A 9 1.56 2.80 2.09
C ARG A 9 2.68 1.80 1.87
N LEU A 10 2.66 1.14 0.73
CA LEU A 10 3.69 0.18 0.33
C LEU A 10 3.95 0.27 -1.16
N GLU A 11 5.14 -0.13 -1.55
CA GLU A 11 5.57 -0.21 -2.94
C GLU A 11 6.08 -1.62 -3.24
N THR A 12 6.02 -2.01 -4.51
CA THR A 12 6.41 -3.34 -4.95
C THR A 12 6.91 -3.33 -6.38
N ASN A 13 7.91 -4.17 -6.64
CA ASN A 13 8.41 -4.43 -7.98
C ASN A 13 7.44 -5.35 -8.74
N ARG A 14 7.24 -5.10 -10.04
CA ARG A 14 6.35 -5.89 -10.90
C ARG A 14 6.73 -7.37 -11.00
N ALA A 15 7.99 -7.72 -10.72
CA ALA A 15 8.44 -9.10 -10.70
C ALA A 15 7.81 -9.93 -9.56
N LEU A 16 7.31 -9.28 -8.50
CA LEU A 16 6.69 -9.92 -7.34
C LEU A 16 5.17 -10.06 -7.52
N ALA A 17 4.74 -10.76 -8.57
CA ALA A 17 3.33 -10.91 -8.92
C ALA A 17 2.47 -11.48 -7.79
N GLU A 18 3.00 -12.43 -7.01
CA GLU A 18 2.29 -13.02 -5.86
C GLU A 18 2.07 -12.00 -4.73
N ALA A 19 3.05 -11.12 -4.49
CA ALA A 19 2.91 -10.05 -3.50
C ALA A 19 1.84 -9.05 -3.94
N ILE A 20 1.85 -8.66 -5.23
CA ILE A 20 0.82 -7.77 -5.81
C ILE A 20 -0.57 -8.37 -5.62
N ALA A 21 -0.75 -9.65 -5.97
CA ALA A 21 -2.02 -10.34 -5.80
C ALA A 21 -2.46 -10.38 -4.32
N LEU A 22 -1.53 -10.66 -3.41
CA LEU A 22 -1.77 -10.65 -1.97
C LEU A 22 -2.21 -9.26 -1.47
N TYR A 23 -1.55 -8.18 -1.89
CA TYR A 23 -1.93 -6.83 -1.47
C TYR A 23 -3.31 -6.43 -1.99
N ARG A 24 -3.63 -6.75 -3.25
CA ARG A 24 -4.97 -6.55 -3.82
C ARG A 24 -6.03 -7.30 -3.01
N ALA A 25 -5.79 -8.57 -2.69
CA ALA A 25 -6.71 -9.38 -1.89
C ALA A 25 -6.84 -8.87 -0.43
N ALA A 26 -5.77 -8.32 0.13
CA ALA A 26 -5.74 -7.75 1.48
C ALA A 26 -6.41 -6.36 1.61
N GLY A 27 -6.97 -5.83 0.50
CA GLY A 27 -7.69 -4.57 0.46
C GLY A 27 -6.83 -3.34 0.23
N TYR A 28 -5.58 -3.52 -0.22
CA TYR A 28 -4.77 -2.40 -0.67
C TYR A 28 -5.24 -1.93 -2.06
N ARG A 29 -5.32 -0.61 -2.22
CA ARG A 29 -5.68 0.06 -3.46
C ARG A 29 -4.42 0.60 -4.11
N GLU A 30 -4.28 0.39 -5.42
CA GLU A 30 -3.13 0.93 -6.14
C GLU A 30 -3.33 2.43 -6.34
N VAL A 31 -2.24 3.17 -6.14
CA VAL A 31 -2.20 4.62 -6.15
C VAL A 31 -1.05 5.09 -7.05
N THR A 32 -1.04 6.39 -7.33
CA THR A 32 0.10 7.02 -7.98
C THR A 32 1.36 6.86 -7.12
N PRO A 33 2.56 6.82 -7.73
CA PRO A 33 3.82 6.82 -7.01
C PRO A 33 3.85 7.91 -5.93
N PHE A 34 4.22 7.53 -4.71
CA PHE A 34 4.39 8.48 -3.61
C PHE A 34 5.87 8.79 -3.32
N ASN A 35 6.79 8.12 -4.02
CA ASN A 35 8.23 8.35 -4.03
C ASN A 35 8.79 8.07 -5.43
N ASP A 36 10.09 8.36 -5.60
CA ASP A 36 10.83 8.18 -6.85
C ASP A 36 11.74 6.93 -6.82
N GLU A 37 11.34 5.87 -6.12
CA GLU A 37 12.16 4.66 -6.00
C GLU A 37 12.31 3.94 -7.34
N HIS A 38 13.55 3.64 -7.74
CA HIS A 38 13.88 3.23 -9.10
C HIS A 38 13.43 1.80 -9.43
N TYR A 39 13.25 0.98 -8.40
CA TYR A 39 12.84 -0.42 -8.53
C TYR A 39 11.37 -0.65 -8.19
N ALA A 40 10.64 0.38 -7.79
CA ALA A 40 9.21 0.28 -7.56
C ALA A 40 8.47 0.42 -8.89
N ASP A 41 7.54 -0.51 -9.15
CA ASP A 41 6.66 -0.45 -10.32
C ASP A 41 5.20 -0.22 -9.90
N HIS A 42 4.82 -0.60 -8.68
CA HIS A 42 3.47 -0.49 -8.15
C HIS A 42 3.47 0.13 -6.76
N TRP A 43 2.54 1.07 -6.53
CA TRP A 43 2.33 1.72 -5.24
C TRP A 43 0.92 1.44 -4.75
N PHE A 44 0.81 1.18 -3.46
CA PHE A 44 -0.41 0.72 -2.81
C PHE A 44 -0.68 1.49 -1.54
N GLU A 45 -1.96 1.67 -1.23
CA GLU A 45 -2.43 2.31 -0.01
C GLU A 45 -3.57 1.49 0.62
N LYS A 46 -3.54 1.38 1.95
CA LYS A 46 -4.64 0.84 2.74
C LYS A 46 -4.97 1.79 3.88
N ASP A 47 -6.25 2.09 3.98
CA ASP A 47 -6.78 2.85 5.10
C ASP A 47 -6.86 1.95 6.35
N LEU A 48 -6.30 2.42 7.45
CA LEU A 48 -6.30 1.73 8.75
C LEU A 48 -7.42 2.20 9.67
N THR A 49 -8.11 3.28 9.31
CA THR A 49 -9.37 3.65 9.92
C THR A 49 -10.43 2.69 9.37
N GLY A 50 -10.45 1.47 9.91
CA GLY A 50 -11.66 0.64 9.82
C GLY A 50 -12.86 1.49 10.24
N PRO A 51 -14.09 1.20 9.76
CA PRO A 51 -15.24 2.06 10.04
C PRO A 51 -15.27 2.41 11.52
N VAL A 52 -15.13 3.71 11.81
CA VAL A 52 -15.27 4.23 13.17
C VAL A 52 -16.69 3.81 13.60
N PRO A 53 -16.85 3.07 14.71
CA PRO A 53 -18.18 2.69 15.16
C PRO A 53 -19.06 3.91 15.44
#